data_AF-A0A4Q7BUJ7-F1
#
_entry.id   AF-A0A4Q7BUJ7-F1
#
_cell.length_a   1.000
_cell.length_b   1.000
_cell.length_c   1.000
_cell.angle_alpha   90.00
_cell.angle_beta   90.00
_cell.angle_gamma   90.00
#
_symmetry.space_group_name_H-M   'P 1'
#
loop_
_entity.id
_entity.type
_entity.pdbx_description
1 polymer ?
#
loop_
_entity_poly.entity_id
_entity_poly.type
_entity_poly.pdbx_seq_one_letter_code
_entity_poly.pdbx_strand_id
1 'polypeptide(L)'
;MNIKNKEVYWIHRMIALIYSLGLIFLGFGILSKFDLDALLVFLVLLVLFGWMMYLHFVASNESAQGSTRGRNISKFIAVILLFLFPIGTVTALYLFYKTTENEWQKQ
;
A
#
# COMPACT_ATOMS: atom_id res chain seq x y z
N MET A 1 19.53 -5.13 -18.34
CA MET A 1 19.36 -6.20 -17.33
C MET A 1 18.48 -7.29 -17.93
N ASN A 2 18.95 -8.55 -17.95
CA ASN A 2 18.11 -9.68 -18.35
C ASN A 2 17.24 -10.11 -17.16
N ILE A 3 15.93 -9.86 -17.23
CA ILE A 3 14.98 -10.08 -16.13
C ILE A 3 14.36 -11.45 -16.30
N LYS A 4 14.61 -12.38 -15.36
CA LYS A 4 14.11 -13.77 -15.46
C LYS A 4 12.59 -13.86 -15.36
N ASN A 5 11.97 -13.19 -14.38
CA ASN A 5 10.51 -13.13 -14.24
C ASN A 5 10.00 -11.71 -14.50
N LYS A 6 9.82 -11.38 -15.78
CA LYS A 6 9.52 -10.01 -16.24
C LYS A 6 8.18 -9.48 -15.72
N GLU A 7 7.12 -10.28 -15.76
CA GLU A 7 5.78 -9.87 -15.33
C GLU A 7 5.73 -9.59 -13.83
N VAL A 8 6.19 -10.55 -13.02
CA VAL A 8 6.23 -10.43 -11.55
C VAL A 8 7.09 -9.23 -11.13
N TYR A 9 8.23 -9.00 -11.79
CA TYR A 9 9.06 -7.81 -11.58
C TYR A 9 8.26 -6.52 -11.78
N TRP A 10 7.57 -6.38 -12.92
CA TRP A 10 6.85 -5.15 -13.25
C TRP A 10 5.63 -4.93 -12.38
N ILE A 11 4.89 -5.98 -12.02
CA ILE A 11 3.77 -5.90 -11.08
C ILE A 11 4.26 -5.33 -9.74
N HIS A 12 5.33 -5.88 -9.17
CA HIS A 12 5.86 -5.37 -7.91
C HIS A 12 6.40 -3.94 -8.02
N ARG A 13 7.04 -3.57 -9.14
CA ARG A 13 7.51 -2.19 -9.37
C ARG A 13 6.38 -1.18 -9.49
N MET A 14 5.33 -1.54 -10.22
CA MET A 14 4.15 -0.69 -10.38
C MET A 14 3.44 -0.51 -9.03
N ILE A 15 3.27 -1.58 -8.25
CA ILE A 15 2.65 -1.48 -6.92
C ILE A 15 3.53 -0.67 -5.96
N ALA A 16 4.85 -0.88 -5.95
CA ALA A 16 5.75 -0.07 -5.13
C ALA A 16 5.62 1.43 -5.46
N LEU A 17 5.53 1.79 -6.74
CA LEU A 17 5.28 3.17 -7.18
C LEU A 17 3.94 3.70 -6.67
N ILE A 18 2.87 2.91 -6.72
CA ILE A 18 1.56 3.29 -6.18
C ILE A 18 1.66 3.55 -4.67
N TYR A 19 2.35 2.70 -3.91
CA TYR A 19 2.59 2.94 -2.47
C TYR A 19 3.39 4.22 -2.23
N SER A 20 4.43 4.49 -3.03
CA SER A 20 5.21 5.71 -2.92
C SER A 20 4.36 6.96 -3.17
N LEU A 21 3.60 6.98 -4.27
CA LEU A 21 2.73 8.10 -4.61
C LEU A 21 1.64 8.29 -3.55
N GLY A 22 1.01 7.20 -3.09
CA GLY A 22 0.02 7.23 -2.02
C GLY A 22 0.57 7.83 -0.73
N LEU A 23 1.78 7.43 -0.30
CA LEU A 23 2.45 8.01 0.87
C LEU A 23 2.73 9.50 0.71
N ILE A 24 3.14 9.95 -0.48
CA ILE A 24 3.37 11.37 -0.77
C ILE A 24 2.06 12.15 -0.62
N PHE A 25 0.98 11.70 -1.26
CA PHE A 25 -0.33 12.37 -1.18
C PHE A 25 -0.90 12.36 0.24
N LEU A 26 -0.80 11.24 0.95
CA LEU A 26 -1.21 11.14 2.36
C LEU A 26 -0.40 12.09 3.23
N GLY A 27 0.92 12.18 3.02
CA GLY A 27 1.78 13.12 3.73
C GLY A 27 1.36 14.56 3.48
N PHE A 28 1.13 14.96 2.23
CA PHE A 28 0.62 16.29 1.92
C PHE A 28 -0.73 16.59 2.58
N GLY A 29 -1.66 15.63 2.59
CA GLY A 29 -2.98 15.80 3.20
C GLY A 29 -2.90 15.94 4.73
N ILE A 30 -2.28 14.95 5.39
CA ILE A 30 -2.21 14.84 6.85
C ILE A 30 -1.35 15.94 7.45
N LEU A 31 -0.19 16.23 6.85
CA LEU A 31 0.76 17.21 7.40
C LEU A 31 0.51 18.64 6.90
N SER A 32 -0.59 18.89 6.18
CA SER A 32 -0.93 20.24 5.68
C SER A 32 -1.11 21.28 6.79
N LYS A 33 -1.56 20.84 7.97
CA LYS A 33 -1.54 21.62 9.21
C LYS A 33 -0.76 20.81 10.23
N PHE A 34 0.49 21.19 10.46
CA PHE A 34 1.37 20.43 11.32
C PHE A 34 0.91 20.48 12.79
N ASP A 35 0.50 19.34 13.31
CA ASP A 35 0.32 19.08 14.74
C ASP A 35 0.91 17.70 15.10
N LEU A 36 1.12 17.45 16.39
CA LEU A 36 1.80 16.23 16.86
C LEU A 36 0.97 14.95 16.63
N ASP A 37 -0.36 15.04 16.65
CA ASP A 37 -1.24 13.90 16.42
C ASP A 37 -1.23 13.51 14.94
N ALA A 38 -1.31 14.51 14.05
CA ALA A 38 -1.17 14.34 12.61
C ALA A 38 0.19 13.74 12.24
N LEU A 39 1.28 14.20 12.88
CA LEU A 39 2.60 13.62 12.70
C LEU A 39 2.65 12.15 13.16
N LEU A 40 2.09 11.83 14.32
CA LEU A 40 2.07 10.47 14.84
C LEU A 40 1.29 9.53 13.91
N VAL A 41 0.10 9.95 13.46
CA VAL A 41 -0.72 9.20 12.48
C VAL A 41 0.08 8.98 11.20
N PHE A 42 0.72 10.02 10.67
CA PHE A 42 1.53 9.89 9.47
C PHE A 42 2.70 8.92 9.65
N LEU A 43 3.40 8.95 10.79
CA LEU A 43 4.51 8.03 11.07
C LEU A 43 4.06 6.57 11.15
N VAL A 44 2.89 6.29 11.74
CA VAL A 44 2.30 4.94 11.74
C VAL A 44 2.01 4.48 10.32
N LEU A 45 1.38 5.34 9.50
CA LEU A 45 1.12 5.04 8.10
C LEU A 45 2.41 4.87 7.29
N LEU A 46 3.44 5.67 7.56
CA LEU A 46 4.75 5.58 6.93
C LEU A 46 5.39 4.22 7.21
N VAL A 47 5.33 3.72 8.44
CA VAL A 47 5.86 2.39 8.77
C VAL A 47 5.08 1.30 8.02
N LEU A 48 3.75 1.33 8.05
CA LEU A 48 2.92 0.29 7.43
C LEU A 48 3.06 0.27 5.90
N PHE A 49 2.88 1.43 5.25
CA PHE A 49 2.93 1.55 3.79
C PHE A 49 4.38 1.50 3.29
N GLY A 50 5.32 2.05 4.04
CA GLY A 50 6.76 1.98 3.73
C GLY A 50 7.29 0.56 3.81
N TRP A 51 6.85 -0.23 4.80
CA TRP A 51 7.16 -1.65 4.88
C TRP A 51 6.61 -2.42 3.68
N MET A 52 5.35 -2.20 3.30
CA MET A 52 4.76 -2.84 2.12
C MET A 52 5.49 -2.44 0.84
N MET A 53 5.78 -1.15 0.65
CA MET A 53 6.59 -0.65 -0.47
C MET A 53 7.95 -1.35 -0.53
N TYR A 54 8.64 -1.47 0.61
CA TYR A 54 9.91 -2.17 0.71
C TYR A 54 9.79 -3.64 0.31
N LEU A 55 8.77 -4.36 0.79
CA LEU A 55 8.54 -5.75 0.40
C LEU A 55 8.32 -5.90 -1.11
N HIS A 56 7.55 -5.02 -1.74
CA HIS A 56 7.38 -5.00 -3.20
C HIS A 56 8.72 -4.70 -3.91
N PHE A 57 9.52 -3.76 -3.42
CA PHE A 57 10.84 -3.48 -3.99
C PHE A 57 11.77 -4.70 -3.94
N VAL A 58 11.88 -5.37 -2.78
CA VAL A 58 12.67 -6.59 -2.60
C VAL A 58 12.15 -7.71 -3.51
N ALA A 59 10.84 -7.96 -3.53
CA ALA A 59 10.23 -8.97 -4.38
C ALA A 59 10.53 -8.74 -5.87
N SER A 60 10.53 -7.47 -6.31
CA SER A 60 10.89 -7.14 -7.70
C SER A 60 12.35 -7.51 -8.01
N ASN A 61 13.30 -7.12 -7.17
CA ASN A 61 14.73 -7.38 -7.40
C ASN A 61 15.04 -8.88 -7.39
N GLU A 62 14.45 -9.62 -6.47
CA GLU A 62 14.58 -11.08 -6.39
C GLU A 62 13.91 -11.79 -7.57
N SER A 63 12.77 -11.27 -8.06
CA SER A 63 12.07 -11.79 -9.24
C SER A 63 12.90 -11.60 -10.52
N ALA A 64 13.63 -10.48 -10.63
CA ALA A 64 14.55 -10.25 -11.74
C ALA A 64 15.68 -11.28 -11.79
N GLN A 65 16.14 -11.74 -10.61
CA GLN A 65 17.16 -12.79 -10.48
C GLN A 65 16.58 -14.21 -10.59
N GLY A 66 15.27 -14.35 -10.49
CA GLY A 66 14.54 -15.62 -10.49
C GLY A 66 14.78 -16.48 -9.26
N SER A 67 14.96 -15.85 -8.09
CA SER A 67 15.24 -16.58 -6.85
C SER A 67 13.98 -17.20 -6.24
N THR A 68 14.16 -18.29 -5.48
CA THR A 68 13.10 -18.89 -4.66
C THR A 68 12.59 -17.91 -3.58
N ARG A 69 13.48 -17.05 -3.07
CA ARG A 69 13.12 -16.00 -2.11
C ARG A 69 12.12 -15.01 -2.72
N GLY A 70 12.34 -14.55 -3.96
CA GLY A 70 11.40 -13.70 -4.69
C GLY A 70 10.03 -14.35 -4.79
N ARG A 71 9.98 -15.60 -5.23
CA ARG A 71 8.73 -16.38 -5.31
C ARG A 71 8.00 -16.47 -3.96
N ASN A 72 8.71 -16.73 -2.87
CA ASN A 72 8.11 -16.85 -1.55
C ASN A 72 7.57 -15.52 -1.02
N ILE A 73 8.32 -14.43 -1.21
CA ILE A 73 7.87 -13.07 -0.82
C ILE A 73 6.65 -12.68 -1.66
N SER A 74 6.65 -12.93 -2.97
CA SER A 74 5.50 -12.64 -3.83
C SER A 74 4.24 -13.38 -3.38
N LYS A 75 4.35 -14.67 -3.00
CA LYS A 75 3.23 -15.44 -2.46
C LYS A 75 2.72 -14.86 -1.14
N PHE A 76 3.63 -14.50 -0.24
CA PHE A 76 3.27 -13.88 1.04
C PHE A 76 2.52 -12.56 0.83
N ILE A 77 3.04 -11.67 -0.03
CA ILE A 77 2.38 -10.43 -0.42
C ILE A 77 1.00 -10.71 -1.04
N ALA A 78 0.89 -11.70 -1.93
CA ALA A 78 -0.37 -12.05 -2.57
C ALA A 78 -1.44 -12.49 -1.55
N VAL A 79 -1.07 -13.26 -0.53
CA VAL A 79 -1.97 -13.65 0.56
C VAL A 79 -2.45 -12.42 1.33
N ILE A 80 -1.54 -11.50 1.70
CA ILE A 80 -1.91 -10.26 2.38
C ILE A 80 -2.93 -9.46 1.54
N LEU A 81 -2.64 -9.27 0.24
CA LEU A 81 -3.51 -8.51 -0.65
C LEU A 81 -4.88 -9.19 -0.85
N LEU A 82 -4.92 -10.52 -0.90
CA LEU A 82 -6.17 -11.28 -1.06
C LEU A 82 -7.14 -11.03 0.10
N PHE A 83 -6.64 -10.87 1.32
CA PHE A 83 -7.47 -10.61 2.50
C PHE A 83 -7.73 -9.12 2.73
N LEU A 84 -6.73 -8.26 2.53
CA LEU A 84 -6.88 -6.83 2.76
C LEU A 84 -7.74 -6.15 1.70
N PHE A 85 -7.75 -6.64 0.45
CA PHE A 85 -8.57 -6.04 -0.60
C PHE A 85 -10.08 -6.15 -0.29
N PRO A 86 -10.68 -7.32 -0.02
CA PRO A 86 -12.10 -7.42 0.33
C PRO A 86 -12.49 -6.60 1.57
N ILE A 87 -11.67 -6.65 2.63
CA ILE A 87 -11.92 -5.89 3.86
C ILE A 87 -11.89 -4.38 3.57
N GLY A 88 -10.87 -3.94 2.82
CA GLY A 88 -10.75 -2.55 2.37
C GLY A 88 -11.92 -2.10 1.51
N THR A 89 -12.39 -2.95 0.57
CA THR A 89 -13.54 -2.66 -0.28
C THR A 89 -14.81 -2.44 0.55
N VAL A 90 -15.15 -3.35 1.46
CA VAL A 90 -16.33 -3.22 2.33
C VAL A 90 -16.23 -1.96 3.20
N THR A 91 -15.07 -1.71 3.78
CA THR A 91 -14.82 -0.53 4.61
C THR A 91 -14.99 0.77 3.81
N ALA A 92 -14.45 0.83 2.59
CA ALA A 92 -14.57 2.00 1.72
C ALA A 92 -16.02 2.26 1.31
N LEU A 93 -16.79 1.23 0.98
CA LEU A 93 -18.23 1.36 0.68
C LEU A 93 -19.00 1.92 1.89
N TYR A 94 -18.70 1.41 3.09
CA TYR A 94 -19.31 1.92 4.32
C TYR A 94 -18.93 3.37 4.63
N LEU A 95 -17.65 3.73 4.44
CA LEU A 95 -17.19 5.11 4.58
C LEU A 95 -17.94 6.02 3.58
N PHE A 96 -18.00 5.67 2.29
CA PHE A 96 -18.74 6.46 1.31
C PHE A 96 -20.19 6.69 1.72
N TYR A 97 -20.85 5.65 2.23
CA TYR A 97 -22.21 5.77 2.76
C TYR A 97 -22.29 6.75 3.94
N LYS A 98 -21.43 6.59 4.96
CA LYS A 98 -21.43 7.47 6.15
C LYS A 98 -20.94 8.89 5.85
N THR A 99 -20.19 9.10 4.78
CA THR A 99 -19.76 10.43 4.31
C THR A 99 -20.74 11.08 3.33
N THR A 100 -21.92 10.52 3.10
CA THR A 100 -22.99 11.21 2.35
C THR A 100 -23.55 12.39 3.15
N GLU A 101 -24.06 13.42 2.47
CA GLU A 101 -24.67 14.60 3.12
C GLU A 101 -25.77 14.22 4.12
N ASN A 102 -26.55 13.18 3.79
CA ASN A 102 -27.63 12.68 4.61
C ASN A 102 -27.16 11.96 5.87
N GLU A 103 -25.90 11.50 5.95
CA GLU A 103 -25.41 10.64 7.04
C GLU A 103 -24.28 11.28 7.86
N TRP A 104 -23.53 12.22 7.28
CA TRP A 104 -22.32 12.79 7.88
C TRP A 104 -22.54 13.47 9.23
N GLN A 105 -23.71 14.08 9.43
CA GLN A 105 -24.08 14.78 10.68
C GLN A 105 -25.28 14.16 11.41
N LYS A 106 -25.81 13.04 10.91
CA LYS A 106 -26.82 12.29 11.66
C LYS A 106 -26.10 11.56 12.80
N GLN A 107 -26.31 12.08 14.02
CA GLN A 107 -25.93 11.42 15.26
C GLN A 107 -26.70 10.11 15.42
#